data_AF-A0A7X6BHK9-F1
#
_entry.id   AF-A0A7X6BHK9-F1
#
_cell.length_a   1.000
_cell.length_b   1.000
_cell.length_c   1.000
_cell.angle_alpha   90.00
_cell.angle_beta   90.00
_cell.angle_gamma   90.00
#
_symmetry.space_group_name_H-M   'P 1'
#
loop_
_entity.id
_entity.type
_entity.pdbx_description
1 polymer ?
#
loop_
_entity_poly.entity_id
_entity_poly.type
_entity_poly.pdbx_seq_one_letter_code
_entity_poly.pdbx_strand_id
1 'polypeptide(L)'
;MSCKLLPIAVAAVLLAGCNTVDARTGSVDRQFGEAVAWNKAVQTINPDPVVTADAAPVGSDGAKAAAASQRYRTDKVKQVERIGTSSGGAASGSGPQ
;
A
#
# COMPACT_ATOMS: atom_id res chain seq x y z
N MET A 1 32.47 -24.90 -50.50
CA MET A 1 31.78 -23.83 -49.74
C MET A 1 31.56 -24.34 -48.33
N SER A 2 32.10 -23.64 -47.33
CA SER A 2 32.50 -24.18 -46.03
C SER A 2 31.34 -24.58 -45.11
N CYS A 3 31.16 -25.90 -44.89
CA CYS A 3 30.31 -26.48 -43.84
C CYS A 3 30.75 -26.15 -42.40
N LYS A 4 31.91 -25.49 -42.22
CA LYS A 4 32.43 -25.05 -40.92
C LYS A 4 31.61 -23.94 -40.26
N LEU A 5 30.74 -23.26 -41.02
CA LEU A 5 29.86 -22.21 -40.51
C LEU A 5 28.57 -22.76 -39.88
N LEU A 6 28.21 -24.01 -40.20
CA LEU A 6 27.02 -24.67 -39.68
C LEU A 6 27.02 -24.83 -38.14
N PRO A 7 28.10 -25.30 -37.48
CA PRO A 7 28.10 -25.43 -36.02
C PRO A 7 28.02 -24.07 -35.30
N ILE A 8 28.59 -23.01 -35.88
CA ILE A 8 28.56 -21.66 -35.32
C ILE A 8 27.14 -21.09 -35.40
N ALA A 9 26.45 -21.30 -36.52
CA ALA A 9 25.06 -20.86 -36.69
C ALA A 9 24.10 -21.58 -35.72
N VAL A 10 24.29 -22.89 -35.52
CA VAL A 10 23.47 -23.67 -34.56
C VAL A 10 23.72 -23.21 -33.11
N ALA A 11 24.99 -22.96 -32.74
CA ALA A 11 25.33 -22.46 -31.42
C ALA A 11 24.74 -21.07 -31.14
N ALA A 12 24.72 -20.17 -32.13
CA ALA A 12 24.14 -18.84 -32.00
C ALA A 12 22.61 -18.87 -31.78
N VAL A 13 21.90 -19.77 -32.47
CA VAL A 13 20.44 -19.93 -32.30
C VAL A 13 20.10 -20.51 -30.93
N LEU A 14 20.90 -21.46 -30.42
CA LEU A 14 20.70 -22.03 -29.09
C LEU A 14 20.93 -21.00 -27.97
N LEU A 15 21.87 -20.06 -28.13
CA LEU A 15 22.08 -18.97 -27.17
C LEU A 15 20.97 -17.91 -27.20
N ALA A 16 20.36 -17.67 -28.37
CA ALA A 16 19.26 -16.71 -28.49
C ALA A 16 17.97 -17.18 -27.77
N GLY A 17 17.81 -18.49 -27.55
CA GLY A 17 16.69 -19.06 -26.78
C GLY A 17 16.79 -18.85 -25.25
N CYS A 18 17.96 -18.46 -24.74
CA CYS A 18 18.16 -18.16 -23.32
C CYS A 18 17.75 -16.73 -22.93
N ASN A 19 17.36 -15.89 -23.89
CA ASN A 19 16.92 -14.54 -23.61
C ASN A 19 15.41 -14.53 -23.35
N THR A 20 15.02 -14.63 -22.08
CA THR A 20 13.61 -14.55 -21.62
C THR A 20 13.08 -13.11 -21.54
N VAL A 21 13.85 -12.16 -22.07
CA VAL A 21 13.63 -10.72 -21.92
C VAL A 21 13.08 -10.19 -23.24
N ASP A 22 11.83 -9.73 -23.24
CA ASP A 22 11.23 -9.11 -24.42
C ASP A 22 11.89 -7.74 -24.67
N ALA A 23 12.28 -7.43 -25.91
CA ALA A 23 13.00 -6.20 -26.24
C ALA A 23 12.18 -4.91 -26.02
N ARG A 24 10.85 -5.01 -25.92
CA ARG A 24 9.94 -3.88 -25.68
C ARG A 24 9.48 -3.78 -24.23
N THR A 25 9.49 -4.90 -23.51
CA THR A 25 8.81 -5.04 -22.20
C THR A 25 9.75 -5.49 -21.08
N GLY A 26 11.01 -5.85 -21.39
CA GLY A 26 11.96 -6.37 -20.42
C GLY A 26 11.60 -7.78 -19.94
N SER A 27 12.23 -8.21 -18.84
CA SER A 27 11.82 -9.41 -18.13
C SER A 27 10.64 -9.01 -17.25
N VAL A 28 9.42 -9.23 -17.72
CA VAL A 28 8.23 -9.00 -16.89
C VAL A 28 8.29 -9.94 -15.70
N ASP A 29 8.40 -9.36 -14.51
CA ASP A 29 8.34 -10.11 -13.27
C ASP A 29 6.95 -10.73 -13.15
N ARG A 30 6.86 -11.93 -12.54
CA ARG A 30 5.59 -12.68 -12.45
C ARG A 30 4.52 -11.91 -11.66
N GLN A 31 4.94 -11.01 -10.78
CA GLN A 31 4.12 -10.19 -9.90
C GLN A 31 3.89 -8.79 -10.47
N PHE A 32 4.26 -8.53 -11.74
CA PHE A 32 4.02 -7.25 -12.38
C PHE A 32 2.52 -6.92 -12.36
N GLY A 33 2.17 -5.81 -11.68
CA GLY A 33 0.78 -5.39 -11.48
C GLY A 33 0.12 -5.90 -10.19
N GLU A 34 0.81 -6.69 -9.37
CA GLU A 34 0.32 -7.15 -8.05
C GLU A 34 -0.06 -5.97 -7.15
N ALA A 35 0.78 -4.93 -7.09
CA ALA A 35 0.47 -3.72 -6.33
C ALA A 35 -0.82 -3.02 -6.81
N VAL A 36 -1.08 -3.02 -8.12
CA VAL A 36 -2.31 -2.43 -8.70
C VAL A 36 -3.53 -3.30 -8.37
N ALA A 37 -3.39 -4.62 -8.45
CA ALA A 37 -4.44 -5.57 -8.07
C ALA A 37 -4.78 -5.46 -6.58
N TRP A 38 -3.77 -5.36 -5.72
CA TRP A 38 -3.93 -5.15 -4.29
C TRP A 38 -4.62 -3.82 -3.99
N ASN A 39 -4.16 -2.72 -4.61
CA ASN A 39 -4.78 -1.41 -4.46
C ASN A 39 -6.25 -1.41 -4.90
N LYS A 40 -6.58 -2.08 -6.02
CA LYS A 40 -7.98 -2.26 -6.44
C LYS A 40 -8.80 -2.98 -5.38
N ALA A 41 -8.28 -4.07 -4.79
CA ALA A 41 -9.00 -4.82 -3.77
C ALA A 41 -9.24 -3.97 -2.50
N VAL A 42 -8.22 -3.25 -2.03
CA VAL A 42 -8.32 -2.40 -0.84
C VAL A 42 -9.27 -1.21 -1.05
N GLN A 43 -9.30 -0.64 -2.26
CA GLN A 43 -10.11 0.54 -2.58
C GLN A 43 -11.53 0.21 -3.08
N THR A 44 -11.86 -1.06 -3.30
CA THR A 44 -13.20 -1.45 -3.74
C THR A 44 -14.16 -1.38 -2.55
N ILE A 45 -15.08 -0.42 -2.60
CA ILE A 45 -16.16 -0.28 -1.62
C ILE A 45 -17.32 -1.17 -2.08
N ASN A 46 -17.83 -2.03 -1.19
CA ASN A 46 -19.05 -2.79 -1.45
C ASN A 46 -20.26 -1.83 -1.46
N PRO A 47 -21.00 -1.70 -2.58
CA PRO A 47 -22.16 -0.82 -2.65
C PRO A 47 -23.35 -1.29 -1.80
N ASP A 48 -23.43 -2.58 -1.46
CA ASP A 48 -24.48 -3.15 -0.60
C ASP A 48 -23.84 -3.87 0.60
N PRO A 49 -23.34 -3.12 1.60
CA PRO A 49 -22.77 -3.72 2.78
C PRO A 49 -23.88 -4.39 3.59
N VAL A 50 -23.76 -5.70 3.83
CA VAL A 50 -24.63 -6.41 4.79
C VAL A 50 -24.30 -5.88 6.17
N VAL A 51 -25.20 -5.05 6.71
CA VAL A 51 -25.01 -4.43 8.01
C VAL A 51 -25.59 -5.36 9.08
N THR A 52 -24.78 -5.77 10.05
CA THR A 52 -25.27 -6.51 11.22
C THR A 52 -26.14 -5.60 12.09
N ALA A 53 -27.05 -6.16 12.88
CA ALA A 53 -28.01 -5.37 13.68
C ALA A 53 -27.34 -4.33 14.62
N ASP A 54 -26.08 -4.57 15.01
CA ASP A 54 -25.30 -3.69 15.88
C ASP A 54 -24.45 -2.66 15.13
N ALA A 55 -24.30 -2.81 13.81
CA ALA A 55 -23.59 -1.86 12.97
C ALA A 55 -24.59 -0.84 12.42
N ALA A 56 -24.33 0.44 12.67
CA ALA A 56 -25.05 1.50 11.97
C ALA A 56 -24.49 1.58 10.53
N PRO A 57 -25.31 1.59 9.47
CA PRO A 57 -24.82 1.80 8.11
C PRO A 57 -23.94 3.06 8.05
N VAL A 58 -22.85 3.02 7.30
CA VAL A 58 -21.97 4.19 7.15
C VAL A 58 -22.81 5.36 6.60
N GLY A 59 -22.89 6.46 7.35
CA GLY A 59 -23.72 7.62 6.97
C GLY A 59 -25.18 7.57 7.43
N SER A 60 -25.62 6.55 8.16
CA SER A 60 -27.00 6.43 8.69
C SER A 60 -27.39 7.53 9.70
N ASP A 61 -26.42 8.22 10.29
CA ASP A 61 -26.65 9.24 11.32
C ASP A 61 -26.12 10.60 10.85
N GLY A 62 -26.91 11.27 10.01
CA GLY A 62 -26.59 12.60 9.49
C GLY A 62 -26.47 13.67 10.59
N ALA A 63 -27.18 13.49 11.72
CA ALA A 63 -27.06 14.38 12.87
C ALA A 63 -25.69 14.25 13.54
N LYS A 64 -25.17 13.03 13.72
CA LYS A 64 -23.80 12.81 14.19
C LYS A 64 -22.75 13.36 13.23
N ALA A 65 -22.94 13.20 11.93
CA ALA A 65 -22.03 13.75 10.92
C ALA A 65 -21.98 15.29 10.98
N ALA A 66 -23.15 15.95 11.01
CA ALA A 66 -23.24 17.41 11.17
C ALA A 66 -22.61 17.89 12.49
N ALA A 67 -22.88 17.18 13.59
CA ALA A 67 -22.29 17.48 14.89
C ALA A 67 -20.76 17.31 14.88
N ALA A 68 -20.22 16.29 14.21
CA ALA A 68 -18.78 16.11 14.05
C ALA A 68 -18.15 17.27 13.26
N SER A 69 -18.75 17.68 12.14
CA SER A 69 -18.28 18.85 11.37
C SER A 69 -18.34 20.14 12.19
N GLN A 70 -19.39 20.35 12.98
CA GLN A 70 -19.53 21.51 13.86
C GLN A 70 -18.42 21.53 14.93
N ARG A 71 -18.07 20.37 15.50
CA ARG A 71 -17.00 20.26 16.50
C ARG A 71 -15.64 20.69 15.95
N TYR A 72 -15.29 20.26 14.74
CA TYR A 72 -14.06 20.71 14.07
C TYR A 72 -14.07 22.21 13.78
N ARG A 73 -15.21 22.77 13.32
CA ARG A 73 -15.31 24.21 13.01
C ARG A 73 -15.24 25.11 14.22
N THR A 74 -15.72 24.63 15.37
CA THR A 74 -15.81 25.42 16.60
C THR A 74 -14.74 25.07 17.62
N ASP A 75 -13.75 24.27 17.21
CA ASP A 75 -12.68 23.76 18.06
C ASP A 75 -13.17 23.03 19.33
N LYS A 76 -14.40 22.49 19.27
CA LYS A 76 -15.01 21.66 20.33
C LYS A 76 -14.59 20.20 20.18
N VAL A 77 -13.30 19.98 19.98
CA VAL A 77 -12.69 18.65 19.90
C VAL A 77 -12.27 18.17 21.29
N LYS A 78 -12.10 16.86 21.48
CA LYS A 78 -11.53 16.33 22.72
C LYS A 78 -10.07 16.79 22.81
N GLN A 79 -9.68 17.31 23.96
CA GLN A 79 -8.30 17.71 24.19
C GLN A 79 -7.40 16.49 24.27
N VAL A 80 -6.18 16.63 23.75
CA VAL A 80 -5.17 15.59 23.80
C VAL A 80 -4.70 15.44 25.25
N GLU A 81 -5.07 14.34 25.90
CA GLU A 81 -4.49 13.97 27.18
C GLU A 81 -3.13 13.31 26.93
N ARG A 82 -2.06 13.88 27.50
CA ARG A 82 -0.74 13.23 27.48
C ARG A 82 -0.76 12.10 28.49
N ILE A 83 -0.92 10.88 28.01
CA ILE A 83 -0.68 9.68 28.81
C ILE A 83 0.84 9.52 28.93
N GLY A 84 1.39 9.89 30.08
CA GLY A 84 2.81 9.75 30.39
C GLY A 84 3.14 8.35 30.87
N THR A 85 3.92 7.58 30.11
CA THR A 85 4.57 6.35 30.60
C THR A 85 5.89 6.73 31.28
N SER A 86 5.81 7.36 32.45
CA SER A 86 6.99 7.58 33.30
C SER A 86 6.70 7.08 34.71
N SER A 87 6.81 5.77 34.90
CA SER A 87 7.01 5.17 36.22
C SER A 87 8.51 4.98 36.45
N GLY A 88 9.12 5.91 37.18
CA GLY A 88 10.39 5.69 37.89
C GLY A 88 11.67 5.62 37.05
N GLY A 89 12.45 6.70 37.08
CA GLY A 89 13.82 6.71 36.57
C GLY A 89 14.38 8.13 36.56
N ALA A 90 14.83 8.60 37.73
CA ALA A 90 15.53 9.88 37.83
C ALA A 90 16.81 9.82 36.99
N ALA A 91 16.87 10.63 35.94
CA ALA A 91 18.11 10.97 35.26
C ALA A 91 18.20 12.50 35.22
N SER A 92 18.90 13.05 36.21
CA SER A 92 19.35 14.43 36.25
C SER A 92 20.28 14.69 35.05
N GLY A 93 19.82 15.49 34.09
CA GLY A 93 20.64 16.00 32.99
C GLY A 93 20.45 17.50 32.87
N SER A 94 21.26 18.27 33.59
CA SER A 94 21.35 19.72 33.44
C SER A 94 22.00 20.05 32.10
N GLY A 95 21.26 20.67 31.19
CA GLY A 95 21.78 21.30 29.97
C GLY A 95 21.73 22.82 30.09
N PRO A 96 22.76 23.57 29.65
CA PRO A 96 22.85 25.01 29.82
C PRO A 96 21.96 25.79 28.85
N GLN A 97 21.66 27.04 29.24
CA GLN A 97 20.91 28.05 28.50
C GLN A 97 21.63 28.51 27.23
#